data_AF-A0A968BVQ0-F1
#
_entry.id   AF-A0A968BVQ0-F1
#
_cell.length_a   1.000
_cell.length_b   1.000
_cell.length_c   1.000
_cell.angle_alpha   90.00
_cell.angle_beta   90.00
_cell.angle_gamma   90.00
#
_symmetry.space_group_name_H-M   'P 1'
#
loop_
_entity.id
_entity.type
_entity.pdbx_description
1 polymer ?
#
loop_
_entity_poly.entity_id
_entity_poly.type
_entity_poly.pdbx_seq_one_letter_code
_entity_poly.pdbx_strand_id
1 'polypeptide(L)'
;MHVIESGIGEMIQPPDLDDFREWNREKKSRALVDKVMTDAEAISRFVYDGCYIGTELYGTVRCPMTLVREVVRQGKKDLRVAGQGVTELDLWLGAGLVKTLDITY
;
A
#
# COMPACT_ATOMS: atom_id res chain seq x y z
N MET A 1 -5.32 -20.73 -17.88
CA MET A 1 -3.98 -20.17 -18.14
C MET A 1 -2.98 -21.33 -18.17
N HIS A 2 -2.10 -21.38 -19.18
CA HIS A 2 -1.02 -22.39 -19.23
C HIS A 2 0.26 -21.75 -18.70
N VAL A 3 0.72 -22.16 -17.53
CA VAL A 3 1.93 -21.62 -16.89
C VAL A 3 3.15 -22.32 -17.50
N ILE A 4 4.07 -21.56 -18.09
CA ILE A 4 5.28 -22.08 -18.74
C ILE A 4 6.43 -22.16 -17.74
N GLU A 5 6.53 -21.16 -16.86
CA GLU A 5 7.55 -21.06 -15.82
C GLU A 5 7.02 -20.17 -14.69
N SER A 6 7.47 -20.41 -13.46
CA SER A 6 7.11 -19.62 -12.28
C SER A 6 8.34 -19.37 -11.41
N GLY A 7 8.41 -18.19 -10.79
CA GLY A 7 9.43 -17.88 -9.79
C GLY A 7 9.32 -18.76 -8.54
N ILE A 8 10.38 -18.77 -7.73
CA ILE A 8 10.48 -19.56 -6.49
C ILE A 8 10.00 -18.82 -5.23
N GLY A 9 9.86 -17.49 -5.31
CA GLY A 9 9.39 -16.66 -4.21
C GLY A 9 7.87 -16.67 -4.08
N GLU A 10 7.38 -16.49 -2.85
CA GLU A 10 5.96 -16.24 -2.62
C GLU A 10 5.55 -14.94 -3.32
N MET A 11 4.47 -14.98 -4.10
CA MET A 11 3.86 -13.75 -4.58
C MET A 11 3.14 -13.07 -3.42
N ILE A 12 3.72 -11.97 -2.92
CA ILE A 12 3.14 -11.19 -1.81
C ILE A 12 1.69 -10.83 -2.14
N GLN A 13 1.43 -10.15 -3.26
CA GLN A 13 0.08 -9.88 -3.76
C GLN A 13 -0.10 -10.43 -5.19
N PRO A 14 -0.75 -11.59 -5.36
CA PRO A 14 -1.10 -12.08 -6.69
C PRO A 14 -2.04 -11.10 -7.40
N PRO A 15 -1.82 -10.81 -8.70
CA PRO A 15 -2.76 -10.00 -9.48
C PRO A 15 -4.02 -10.80 -9.79
N ASP A 16 -5.18 -10.24 -9.46
CA ASP A 16 -6.47 -10.74 -9.94
C ASP A 16 -7.16 -9.67 -10.79
N LEU A 17 -7.13 -9.88 -12.10
CA LEU A 17 -7.68 -8.93 -13.07
C LEU A 17 -9.20 -9.00 -13.13
N ASP A 18 -9.80 -10.15 -12.84
CA ASP A 18 -11.24 -10.32 -12.93
C ASP A 18 -11.91 -9.73 -11.70
N ASP A 19 -11.37 -9.96 -10.51
CA ASP A 19 -11.78 -9.28 -9.27
C ASP A 19 -11.63 -7.75 -9.39
N PHE A 20 -10.52 -7.27 -9.96
CA PHE A 20 -10.31 -5.83 -10.17
C PHE A 20 -11.35 -5.23 -11.15
N ARG A 21 -11.68 -5.96 -12.22
CA ARG A 21 -12.70 -5.52 -13.19
C ARG A 21 -14.09 -5.50 -12.57
N GLU A 22 -14.44 -6.52 -11.78
CA GLU A 22 -15.71 -6.60 -11.06
C GLU A 22 -15.84 -5.45 -10.06
N TRP A 23 -14.82 -5.23 -9.22
CA TRP A 23 -14.82 -4.12 -8.26
C TRP A 23 -15.00 -2.75 -8.93
N ASN A 24 -14.31 -2.52 -10.06
CA ASN A 24 -14.47 -1.28 -10.84
C ASN A 24 -15.86 -1.15 -11.48
N ARG A 25 -16.52 -2.26 -11.81
CA ARG A 25 -17.87 -2.25 -12.36
C ARG A 25 -18.88 -1.89 -11.27
N GLU A 26 -18.80 -2.58 -10.13
CA GLU A 26 -19.84 -2.59 -9.10
C GLU A 26 -19.63 -1.60 -7.95
N LYS A 27 -18.38 -1.37 -7.53
CA LYS A 27 -18.07 -0.63 -6.29
C LYS A 27 -17.51 0.76 -6.55
N LYS A 28 -16.74 0.94 -7.63
CA LYS A 28 -16.15 2.24 -7.97
C LYS A 28 -17.22 3.23 -8.43
N SER A 29 -17.43 4.27 -7.62
CA SER A 29 -18.27 5.40 -8.03
C SER A 29 -17.70 6.11 -9.26
N ARG A 30 -18.58 6.43 -10.21
CA ARG A 30 -18.29 7.24 -11.40
C ARG A 30 -18.74 8.69 -11.26
N ALA A 31 -19.32 9.04 -10.11
CA ALA A 31 -19.77 10.40 -9.84
C ALA A 31 -18.57 11.35 -9.63
N LEU A 32 -18.73 12.60 -10.05
CA LEU A 32 -17.81 13.67 -9.73
C LEU A 32 -18.08 14.15 -8.31
N VAL A 33 -17.39 13.54 -7.36
CA VAL A 33 -17.47 13.88 -5.94
C VAL A 33 -16.18 14.52 -5.48
N ASP A 34 -16.27 15.39 -4.49
CA ASP A 34 -15.10 15.90 -3.80
C ASP A 34 -14.36 14.75 -3.11
N LYS A 35 -13.04 14.75 -3.24
CA LYS A 35 -12.12 13.75 -2.69
C LYS A 35 -11.13 14.36 -1.71
N VAL A 36 -11.23 15.67 -1.45
CA VAL A 36 -10.42 16.33 -0.43
C VAL A 36 -10.80 15.74 0.93
N MET A 37 -9.78 15.36 1.68
CA MET A 37 -9.90 14.85 3.05
C MET A 37 -8.58 15.08 3.79
N THR A 38 -8.65 14.99 5.11
CA THR A 38 -7.46 15.01 5.97
C THR A 38 -6.69 13.70 5.88
N ASP A 39 -5.41 13.72 6.27
CA ASP A 39 -4.58 12.51 6.34
C ASP A 39 -5.20 11.46 7.27
N ALA A 40 -5.76 11.88 8.41
CA ALA A 40 -6.41 10.98 9.36
C ALA A 40 -7.60 10.25 8.75
N GLU A 41 -8.45 10.98 8.01
CA GLU A 41 -9.58 10.39 7.26
C GLU A 41 -9.10 9.45 6.16
N ALA A 42 -8.06 9.83 5.40
CA ALA A 42 -7.51 9.01 4.34
C ALA A 42 -6.97 7.67 4.87
N ILE A 43 -6.14 7.71 5.92
CA ILE A 43 -5.55 6.49 6.50
C ILE A 43 -6.62 5.63 7.17
N SER A 44 -7.57 6.22 7.89
CA SER A 44 -8.65 5.48 8.56
C SER A 44 -9.53 4.74 7.55
N ARG A 45 -9.82 5.39 6.42
CA ARG A 45 -10.71 4.86 5.38
C ARG A 45 -10.06 3.83 4.47
N PHE A 46 -8.79 4.02 4.10
CA PHE A 46 -8.18 3.25 3.02
C PHE A 46 -7.05 2.31 3.47
N VAL A 47 -6.50 2.50 4.67
CA VAL A 47 -5.43 1.65 5.19
C VAL A 47 -5.97 0.78 6.32
N TYR A 48 -5.68 -0.51 6.27
CA TYR A 48 -6.13 -1.52 7.21
C TYR A 48 -4.96 -2.44 7.58
N ASP A 49 -5.14 -3.23 8.63
CA ASP A 49 -4.12 -4.20 9.04
C ASP A 49 -3.95 -5.27 7.96
N GLY A 50 -2.71 -5.60 7.60
CA GLY A 50 -2.45 -6.51 6.47
C GLY A 50 -2.52 -5.85 5.08
N CYS A 51 -2.74 -4.54 4.99
CA CYS A 51 -2.86 -3.83 3.71
C CYS A 51 -1.61 -4.02 2.84
N TYR A 52 -1.81 -4.34 1.56
CA TYR A 52 -0.75 -4.27 0.55
C TYR A 52 -0.63 -2.83 0.04
N ILE A 53 0.31 -2.08 0.61
CA ILE A 53 0.42 -0.63 0.45
C ILE A 53 1.71 -0.26 -0.27
N GLY A 54 1.62 0.70 -1.20
CA GLY A 54 2.79 1.24 -1.89
C GLY A 54 2.98 2.73 -1.66
N THR A 55 4.24 3.14 -1.53
CA THR A 55 4.69 4.52 -1.47
C THR A 55 5.59 4.79 -2.68
N GLU A 56 5.42 5.97 -3.30
CA GLU A 56 6.22 6.38 -4.46
C GLU A 56 7.00 7.65 -4.13
N LEU A 57 8.31 7.59 -4.34
CA LEU A 57 9.32 8.61 -4.04
C LEU A 57 10.69 8.12 -4.53
N TYR A 58 11.73 8.93 -4.34
CA TYR A 58 13.12 8.52 -4.62
C TYR A 58 14.05 8.87 -3.45
N GLY A 59 14.56 7.84 -2.75
CA GLY A 59 15.39 7.99 -1.56
C GLY A 59 14.68 8.74 -0.43
N THR A 60 14.93 10.04 -0.30
CA THR A 60 14.29 10.94 0.68
C THR A 60 13.36 11.97 0.03
N VAL A 61 13.29 12.02 -1.30
CA VAL A 61 12.68 13.11 -2.07
C VAL A 61 11.19 12.86 -2.29
N ARG A 62 10.35 13.82 -1.86
CA ARG A 62 8.87 13.77 -1.94
C ARG A 62 8.23 12.56 -1.26
N CYS A 63 8.84 12.05 -0.20
CA CYS A 63 8.22 11.03 0.63
C CYS A 63 6.86 11.54 1.18
N PRO A 64 5.79 10.73 1.18
CA PRO A 64 4.47 11.10 1.71
C PRO A 64 4.44 11.07 3.25
N MET A 65 5.37 11.81 3.89
CA MET A 65 5.69 11.62 5.30
C MET A 65 4.56 11.99 6.26
N THR A 66 3.57 12.78 5.85
CA THR A 66 2.43 13.11 6.70
C THR A 66 1.49 11.89 6.83
N LEU A 67 1.19 11.23 5.71
CA LEU A 67 0.45 9.96 5.63
C LEU A 67 1.20 8.83 6.33
N VAL A 68 2.52 8.72 6.12
CA VAL A 68 3.35 7.66 6.73
C VAL A 68 3.31 7.76 8.26
N ARG A 69 3.42 8.98 8.81
CA ARG A 69 3.29 9.21 10.26
C ARG A 69 1.88 8.93 10.75
N GLU A 70 0.86 9.21 9.94
CA GLU A 70 -0.53 8.94 10.31
C GLU A 70 -0.85 7.44 10.37
N VAL A 71 -0.25 6.63 9.50
CA VAL A 71 -0.28 5.16 9.61
C VAL A 71 0.27 4.69 10.96
N VAL A 72 1.39 5.28 11.42
CA VAL A 72 1.97 5.00 12.75
C VAL A 72 1.03 5.44 13.87
N ARG A 73 0.48 6.66 13.79
CA ARG A 73 -0.45 7.19 14.83
C ARG A 73 -1.70 6.33 15.00
N GLN A 74 -2.23 5.79 13.90
CA GLN A 74 -3.41 4.93 13.94
C GLN A 74 -3.09 3.47 14.29
N GLY A 75 -1.81 3.12 14.52
CA GLY A 75 -1.41 1.79 14.97
C GLY A 75 -1.71 0.67 13.98
N LYS A 76 -1.69 0.96 12.67
CA LYS A 76 -1.87 -0.05 11.62
C LYS A 76 -0.75 -1.09 11.71
N LYS A 77 -1.07 -2.36 11.51
CA LYS A 77 -0.12 -3.46 11.69
C LYS A 77 -0.10 -4.43 10.50
N ASP A 78 0.93 -5.27 10.48
CA ASP A 78 1.11 -6.35 9.52
C ASP A 78 1.14 -5.88 8.06
N LEU A 79 1.59 -4.65 7.80
CA LEU A 79 1.61 -4.07 6.47
C LEU A 79 2.48 -4.89 5.52
N ARG A 80 1.96 -5.11 4.32
CA ARG A 80 2.71 -5.73 3.22
C ARG A 80 3.08 -4.59 2.29
N VAL A 81 4.36 -4.25 2.18
CA VAL A 81 4.76 -2.98 1.55
C VAL A 81 5.36 -3.24 0.17
N ALA A 82 4.89 -2.48 -0.83
CA ALA A 82 5.52 -2.34 -2.15
C ALA A 82 6.23 -0.99 -2.20
N GLY A 83 7.51 -0.96 -1.86
CA GLY A 83 8.24 0.27 -1.61
C GLY A 83 9.45 0.42 -2.51
N GLN A 84 9.70 1.64 -2.96
CA GLN A 84 11.03 2.02 -3.41
C GLN A 84 11.79 2.79 -2.32
N GLY A 85 11.12 3.32 -1.31
CA GLY A 85 11.71 4.34 -0.44
C GLY A 85 12.54 3.79 0.71
N VAL A 86 13.51 4.62 1.14
CA VAL A 86 14.33 4.34 2.32
C VAL A 86 13.74 5.04 3.55
N THR A 87 13.42 6.34 3.46
CA THR A 87 13.10 7.16 4.65
C THR A 87 11.75 6.86 5.29
N GLU A 88 10.70 6.74 4.50
CA GLU A 88 9.35 6.46 4.99
C GLU A 88 9.19 5.01 5.42
N LEU A 89 9.84 4.10 4.69
CA LEU A 89 9.85 2.68 4.99
C LEU A 89 10.63 2.42 6.29
N ASP A 90 11.77 3.07 6.49
CA ASP A 90 12.55 2.98 7.73
C ASP A 90 11.71 3.37 8.95
N LEU A 91 10.85 4.38 8.83
CA LEU A 91 9.91 4.74 9.91
C LEU A 91 8.92 3.61 10.23
N TRP A 92 8.35 2.96 9.22
CA TRP A 92 7.43 1.84 9.42
C TRP A 92 8.12 0.58 9.93
N LEU A 93 9.34 0.29 9.46
CA LEU A 93 10.18 -0.80 9.96
C LEU A 93 10.55 -0.57 11.43
N GLY A 94 11.03 0.62 11.77
CA GLY A 94 11.39 1.01 13.14
C GLY A 94 10.19 1.01 14.09
N ALA A 95 8.98 1.27 13.58
CA ALA A 95 7.73 1.15 14.33
C ALA A 95 7.18 -0.29 14.40
N GLY A 96 7.81 -1.26 13.74
CA GLY A 96 7.40 -2.68 13.76
C GLY A 96 6.11 -2.98 13.00
N LEU A 97 5.75 -2.15 12.01
CA LEU A 97 4.46 -2.26 11.33
C LEU A 97 4.48 -3.17 10.10
N VAL A 98 5.66 -3.54 9.60
CA VAL A 98 5.83 -4.25 8.32
C VAL A 98 5.95 -5.76 8.54
N LYS A 99 5.15 -6.53 7.79
CA LYS A 99 5.16 -8.00 7.78
C LYS A 99 5.97 -8.57 6.62
N THR A 100 5.82 -8.02 5.43
CA THR A 100 6.55 -8.44 4.21
C THR A 100 6.86 -7.23 3.35
N LEU A 101 7.93 -7.31 2.56
CA LEU A 101 8.42 -6.20 1.76
C LEU A 101 8.76 -6.66 0.34
N ASP A 102 8.18 -5.98 -0.65
CA ASP A 102 8.59 -5.97 -2.05
C ASP A 102 9.38 -4.67 -2.30
N ILE A 103 10.68 -4.79 -2.53
CA ILE A 103 11.61 -3.64 -2.57
C ILE A 103 12.71 -3.80 -3.61
N THR A 104 13.15 -2.67 -4.14
CA THR A 104 14.23 -2.58 -5.13
C THR A 104 15.60 -2.27 -4.53
N TYR A 105 15.69 -1.46 -3.46
CA TYR A 105 16.94 -1.01 -2.85
C TYR A 105 16.83 -0.73 -1.35
#